data_AF-A0A970J6T0-F1
#
_entry.id   AF-A0A970J6T0-F1
#
_cell.length_a   1.000
_cell.length_b   1.000
_cell.length_c   1.000
_cell.angle_alpha   90.00
_cell.angle_beta   90.00
_cell.angle_gamma   90.00
#
_symmetry.space_group_name_H-M   'P 1'
#
loop_
_entity.id
_entity.type
_entity.pdbx_description
1 polymer ?
#
loop_
_entity_poly.entity_id
_entity_poly.type
_entity_poly.pdbx_seq_one_letter_code
_entity_poly.pdbx_strand_id
1 'polypeptide(L)'
;MLRYNHSLVERKWMELIEEQKQAQPGAPRICTVLVPGDSAEIELENARLVVLADFFAALRWPEGWVHEVCGGTEDLRRAALRLGTAPALTRTQPGFQLGVVPRDYQHLIRAVDCRETLYVGRFLGGLALDDLLLDFGGDALRIFFLFQGPPERDYQFNWYGLVSAHRFVQRVWRLAQNLTEAAWHPWSESSLLELAALVQKRSTAGKPHTALAALMAYLKQKTALSPGEVRAVAELLRPFAPFLSAELTSMAPVEHDDHRQCDQADG
;
A
#
# COMPACT_ATOMS: atom_id res chain seq x y z
N MET A 1 5.44 -16.96 -19.60
CA MET A 1 4.97 -16.29 -18.38
C MET A 1 5.19 -14.79 -18.53
N LEU A 2 4.13 -13.98 -18.39
CA LEU A 2 4.22 -12.53 -18.59
C LEU A 2 4.85 -11.86 -17.36
N ARG A 3 5.69 -10.85 -17.57
CA ARG A 3 6.21 -10.01 -16.48
C ARG A 3 5.10 -9.10 -15.96
N TYR A 4 5.19 -8.67 -14.70
CA TYR A 4 4.30 -7.64 -14.17
C TYR A 4 4.63 -6.33 -14.87
N ASN A 5 3.70 -5.81 -15.66
CA ASN A 5 3.83 -4.55 -16.37
C ASN A 5 3.15 -3.45 -15.54
N HIS A 6 3.92 -2.81 -14.66
CA HIS A 6 3.40 -1.80 -13.74
C HIS A 6 2.71 -0.66 -14.49
N SER A 7 3.24 -0.20 -15.63
CA SER A 7 2.63 0.89 -16.40
C SER A 7 1.25 0.52 -16.96
N LEU A 8 1.01 -0.74 -17.30
CA LEU A 8 -0.31 -1.20 -17.74
C LEU A 8 -1.25 -1.37 -16.54
N VAL A 9 -0.79 -1.98 -15.45
CA VAL A 9 -1.60 -2.26 -14.27
C VAL A 9 -1.97 -0.98 -13.53
N GLU A 10 -1.03 -0.04 -13.36
CA GLU A 10 -1.29 1.29 -12.80
C GLU A 10 -2.39 1.99 -13.62
N ARG A 11 -2.26 2.08 -14.94
CA ARG A 11 -3.28 2.73 -15.80
C ARG A 11 -4.66 2.06 -15.69
N LYS A 12 -4.71 0.74 -15.54
CA LYS A 12 -5.97 -0.02 -15.42
C LYS A 12 -6.73 0.31 -14.15
N TRP A 13 -6.03 0.51 -13.03
CA TRP A 13 -6.64 0.58 -11.70
C TRP A 13 -6.59 1.95 -11.05
N MET A 14 -5.81 2.90 -11.57
CA MET A 14 -5.59 4.20 -10.95
C MET A 14 -6.87 5.00 -10.76
N GLU A 15 -7.74 5.05 -11.78
CA GLU A 15 -9.03 5.75 -11.68
C GLU A 15 -9.91 5.15 -10.58
N LEU A 16 -10.05 3.81 -10.55
CA LEU A 16 -10.83 3.13 -9.52
C LEU A 16 -10.26 3.34 -8.11
N ILE A 17 -8.93 3.30 -7.96
CA ILE A 17 -8.27 3.52 -6.67
C ILE A 17 -8.44 4.97 -6.22
N GLU A 18 -8.39 5.93 -7.15
CA GLU A 18 -8.67 7.34 -6.87
C GLU A 18 -10.12 7.49 -6.38
N GLU A 19 -11.10 6.94 -7.09
CA GLU A 19 -12.51 6.95 -6.71
C GLU A 19 -12.78 6.31 -5.34
N GLN A 20 -12.18 5.14 -5.07
CA GLN A 20 -12.31 4.46 -3.77
C GLN A 20 -11.77 5.28 -2.59
N LYS A 21 -10.83 6.19 -2.87
CA LYS A 21 -10.20 7.07 -1.88
C LYS A 21 -10.82 8.46 -1.85
N GLN A 22 -11.81 8.74 -2.69
CA GLN A 22 -12.57 9.99 -2.62
C GLN A 22 -13.51 10.01 -1.42
N ALA A 23 -13.75 11.21 -0.90
CA ALA A 23 -14.37 11.44 0.40
C ALA A 23 -15.81 10.91 0.47
N GLN A 24 -16.02 9.90 1.32
CA GLN A 24 -17.35 9.60 1.84
C GLN A 24 -17.70 10.63 2.93
N PRO A 25 -18.94 11.15 2.97
CA PRO A 25 -19.37 12.08 4.02
C PRO A 25 -19.13 11.48 5.42
N GLY A 26 -18.41 12.20 6.27
CA GLY A 26 -18.11 11.76 7.65
C GLY A 26 -16.92 10.80 7.77
N ALA A 27 -16.21 10.49 6.69
CA ALA A 27 -14.99 9.69 6.76
C ALA A 27 -13.90 10.40 7.58
N PRO A 28 -13.07 9.62 8.31
CA PRO A 28 -11.95 10.16 9.05
C PRO A 28 -10.96 10.85 8.11
N ARG A 29 -10.43 11.98 8.56
CA ARG A 29 -9.46 12.80 7.84
C ARG A 29 -8.07 12.55 8.39
N ILE A 30 -7.12 12.42 7.49
CA ILE A 30 -5.69 12.37 7.80
C ILE A 30 -4.97 13.48 7.06
N CYS A 31 -3.84 13.93 7.61
CA CYS A 31 -2.97 14.87 6.92
C CYS A 31 -1.54 14.36 6.81
N THR A 32 -0.88 14.71 5.72
CA THR A 32 0.58 14.65 5.61
C THR A 32 1.14 16.06 5.56
N VAL A 33 2.07 16.36 6.46
CA VAL A 33 2.87 17.58 6.40
C VAL A 33 4.16 17.26 5.64
N LEU A 34 4.46 18.01 4.60
CA LEU A 34 5.64 17.78 3.78
C LEU A 34 6.88 18.45 4.37
N VAL A 35 8.04 17.88 4.05
CA VAL A 35 9.32 18.57 4.18
C VAL A 35 9.32 19.75 3.20
N PRO A 36 9.55 20.99 3.68
CA PRO A 36 9.70 22.15 2.80
C PRO A 36 10.95 22.02 1.93
N GLY A 37 10.83 22.42 0.67
CA GLY A 37 11.94 22.49 -0.26
C GLY A 37 11.57 23.32 -1.49
N ASP A 38 12.60 23.83 -2.17
CA ASP A 38 12.44 24.64 -3.39
C ASP A 38 12.59 23.80 -4.67
N SER A 39 12.77 22.48 -4.54
CA SER A 39 12.90 21.57 -5.67
C SER A 39 11.60 21.50 -6.47
N ALA A 40 11.71 21.59 -7.80
CA ALA A 40 10.60 21.29 -8.70
C ALA A 40 10.29 19.78 -8.73
N GLU A 41 11.28 18.94 -8.39
CA GLU A 41 11.16 17.48 -8.37
C GLU A 41 10.64 16.98 -7.03
N ILE A 42 9.87 15.88 -7.09
CA ILE A 42 9.33 15.25 -5.89
C ILE A 42 10.39 14.33 -5.28
N GLU A 43 10.91 14.75 -4.14
CA GLU A 43 11.86 13.96 -3.37
C GLU A 43 11.20 12.72 -2.72
N LEU A 44 11.99 11.67 -2.56
CA LEU A 44 11.55 10.41 -1.97
C LEU A 44 11.13 10.54 -0.50
N GLU A 45 11.63 11.55 0.22
CA GLU A 45 11.22 11.84 1.59
C GLU A 45 9.74 12.19 1.67
N ASN A 46 9.29 13.12 0.80
CA ASN A 46 7.89 13.51 0.71
C ASN A 46 7.00 12.38 0.16
N ALA A 47 7.49 11.63 -0.83
CA ALA A 47 6.80 10.44 -1.32
C ALA A 47 6.54 9.40 -0.21
N ARG A 48 7.57 9.13 0.61
CA ARG A 48 7.48 8.20 1.74
C ARG A 48 6.48 8.67 2.80
N LEU A 49 6.41 9.96 3.10
CA LEU A 49 5.45 10.53 4.05
C LEU A 49 4.00 10.26 3.60
N VAL A 50 3.71 10.49 2.31
CA VAL A 50 2.38 10.23 1.73
C VAL A 50 2.04 8.74 1.79
N VAL A 51 2.97 7.86 1.43
CA VAL A 51 2.76 6.40 1.49
C VAL A 51 2.53 5.90 2.91
N LEU A 52 3.26 6.42 3.91
CA LEU A 52 3.07 6.03 5.31
C LEU A 52 1.71 6.48 5.84
N ALA A 53 1.27 7.71 5.50
CA ALA A 53 -0.05 8.19 5.89
C ALA A 53 -1.16 7.31 5.31
N ASP A 54 -1.08 7.02 4.01
CA ASP A 54 -2.02 6.15 3.30
C ASP A 54 -2.05 4.73 3.90
N PHE A 55 -0.87 4.14 4.16
CA PHE A 55 -0.74 2.81 4.75
C PHE A 55 -1.41 2.72 6.13
N PHE A 56 -1.08 3.65 7.04
CA PHE A 56 -1.63 3.61 8.40
C PHE A 56 -3.12 3.94 8.45
N ALA A 57 -3.60 4.79 7.55
CA ALA A 57 -5.02 5.06 7.43
C ALA A 57 -5.80 3.84 6.92
N ALA A 58 -5.29 3.14 5.92
CA ALA A 58 -5.89 1.90 5.40
C ALA A 58 -6.07 0.83 6.49
N LEU A 59 -5.14 0.73 7.44
CA LEU A 59 -5.22 -0.22 8.55
C LEU A 59 -6.25 0.16 9.61
N ARG A 60 -6.47 1.46 9.83
CA ARG A 60 -7.36 1.99 10.88
C ARG A 60 -8.80 2.14 10.38
N TRP A 61 -8.95 2.48 9.11
CA TRP A 61 -10.22 2.84 8.48
C TRP A 61 -10.37 2.11 7.14
N PRO A 62 -10.58 0.79 7.16
CA PRO A 62 -10.70 -0.01 5.93
C PRO A 62 -11.89 0.42 5.06
N GLU A 63 -12.92 1.02 5.66
CA GLU A 63 -14.11 1.53 4.95
C GLU A 63 -13.87 2.84 4.20
N GLY A 64 -12.77 3.54 4.48
CA GLY A 64 -12.39 4.78 3.80
C GLY A 64 -11.91 5.90 4.73
N TRP A 65 -11.14 6.82 4.16
CA TRP A 65 -10.62 8.02 4.81
C TRP A 65 -10.36 9.12 3.77
N VAL A 66 -10.26 10.37 4.23
CA VAL A 66 -9.83 11.50 3.40
C VAL A 66 -8.37 11.78 3.71
N HIS A 67 -7.51 11.74 2.69
CA HIS A 67 -6.10 12.09 2.81
C HIS A 67 -5.87 13.49 2.28
N GLU A 68 -5.33 14.38 3.12
CA GLU A 68 -4.94 15.72 2.71
C GLU A 68 -3.42 15.93 2.85
N VAL A 69 -2.83 16.74 1.97
CA VAL A 69 -1.41 17.10 2.03
C VAL A 69 -1.26 18.60 2.24
N CYS A 70 -0.54 18.98 3.28
CA CYS A 70 -0.22 20.37 3.62
C CYS A 70 1.08 20.79 2.94
N GLY A 71 1.03 21.84 2.10
CA GLY A 71 2.19 22.35 1.37
C GLY A 71 2.53 21.57 0.09
N GLY A 72 1.62 20.73 -0.41
CA GLY A 72 1.81 19.97 -1.64
C GLY A 72 1.54 20.78 -2.93
N THR A 73 2.11 20.30 -4.03
CA THR A 73 1.88 20.80 -5.39
C THR A 73 0.97 19.86 -6.17
N GLU A 74 0.42 20.34 -7.29
CA GLU A 74 -0.36 19.47 -8.19
C GLU A 74 0.51 18.36 -8.80
N ASP A 75 1.80 18.62 -8.99
CA ASP A 75 2.76 17.61 -9.48
C ASP A 75 2.90 16.48 -8.47
N LEU A 76 3.04 16.82 -7.18
CA LEU A 76 3.04 15.82 -6.09
C LEU A 76 1.74 15.02 -6.10
N ARG A 77 0.59 15.68 -6.23
CA ARG A 77 -0.72 15.02 -6.27
C ARG A 77 -0.77 13.98 -7.39
N ARG A 78 -0.32 14.33 -8.59
CA ARG A 78 -0.30 13.41 -9.74
C ARG A 78 0.67 12.24 -9.55
N ALA A 79 1.86 12.48 -9.01
CA ALA A 79 2.80 11.39 -8.72
C ALA A 79 2.29 10.47 -7.60
N ALA A 80 1.58 11.03 -6.61
CA ALA A 80 0.97 10.28 -5.51
C ALA A 80 -0.11 9.30 -6.00
N LEU A 81 -0.85 9.63 -7.08
CA LEU A 81 -1.76 8.70 -7.74
C LEU A 81 -1.04 7.46 -8.26
N ARG A 82 0.17 7.62 -8.83
CA ARG A 82 1.00 6.50 -9.26
C ARG A 82 1.56 5.67 -8.11
N LEU A 83 1.54 6.19 -6.88
CA LEU A 83 1.82 5.44 -5.65
C LEU A 83 0.54 4.81 -5.08
N GLY A 84 -0.58 4.82 -5.79
CA GLY A 84 -1.85 4.24 -5.33
C GLY A 84 -2.41 4.98 -4.11
N THR A 85 -2.11 6.27 -3.98
CA THR A 85 -2.66 7.19 -2.98
C THR A 85 -3.41 8.29 -3.70
N ALA A 86 -4.43 8.91 -3.08
CA ALA A 86 -5.18 9.98 -3.71
C ALA A 86 -5.33 11.19 -2.77
N PRO A 87 -4.22 11.82 -2.34
CA PRO A 87 -4.32 12.95 -1.44
C PRO A 87 -4.93 14.17 -2.13
N ALA A 88 -5.80 14.89 -1.43
CA ALA A 88 -6.21 16.23 -1.80
C ALA A 88 -5.19 17.27 -1.31
N LEU A 89 -5.01 18.35 -2.06
CA LEU A 89 -4.20 19.48 -1.59
C LEU A 89 -5.01 20.33 -0.61
N THR A 90 -4.42 20.64 0.53
CA THR A 90 -5.06 21.49 1.54
C THR A 90 -4.13 22.60 1.98
N ARG A 91 -4.73 23.77 2.27
CA ARG A 91 -3.99 24.89 2.87
C ARG A 91 -4.01 24.87 4.40
N THR A 92 -5.00 24.17 4.99
CA THR A 92 -5.16 23.68 6.39
C THR A 92 -6.62 23.79 6.82
N GLN A 93 -7.14 22.76 7.50
CA GLN A 93 -8.40 22.78 8.26
C GLN A 93 -8.21 22.01 9.58
N PRO A 94 -8.94 22.32 10.66
CA PRO A 94 -8.87 21.53 11.88
C PRO A 94 -9.54 20.16 11.74
N GLY A 95 -9.27 19.25 12.67
CA GLY A 95 -10.04 18.02 12.86
C GLY A 95 -9.48 16.77 12.17
N PHE A 96 -8.17 16.64 12.05
CA PHE A 96 -7.54 15.42 11.55
C PHE A 96 -7.42 14.35 12.65
N GLN A 97 -7.71 13.09 12.31
CA GLN A 97 -7.56 11.96 13.24
C GLN A 97 -6.12 11.47 13.31
N LEU A 98 -5.35 11.60 12.21
CA LEU A 98 -3.94 11.23 12.13
C LEU A 98 -3.17 12.27 11.31
N GLY A 99 -2.10 12.81 11.88
CA GLY A 99 -1.09 13.57 11.16
C GLY A 99 0.19 12.77 10.97
N VAL A 100 0.72 12.72 9.75
CA VAL A 100 2.06 12.21 9.45
C VAL A 100 2.99 13.38 9.19
N VAL A 101 4.03 13.51 10.02
CA VAL A 101 4.87 14.71 10.08
C VAL A 101 6.33 14.30 10.07
N PRO A 102 7.19 14.94 9.27
CA PRO A 102 8.62 14.73 9.37
C PRO A 102 9.11 15.19 10.75
N ARG A 103 9.82 14.31 11.45
CA ARG A 103 10.27 14.47 12.84
C ARG A 103 11.08 15.74 13.04
N ASP A 104 11.78 16.22 12.02
CA ASP A 104 12.66 17.38 12.12
C ASP A 104 11.93 18.71 11.83
N TYR A 105 10.66 18.65 11.39
CA TYR A 105 9.83 19.83 11.12
C TYR A 105 8.53 19.83 11.94
N GLN A 106 8.57 19.34 13.19
CA GLN A 106 7.38 19.26 14.06
C GLN A 106 6.70 20.62 14.23
N HIS A 107 7.42 21.74 14.14
CA HIS A 107 6.84 23.07 14.24
C HIS A 107 5.80 23.36 13.13
N LEU A 108 5.86 22.67 11.99
CA LEU A 108 4.89 22.79 10.90
C LEU A 108 3.53 22.18 11.25
N ILE A 109 3.47 21.24 12.21
CA ILE A 109 2.19 20.68 12.70
C ILE A 109 1.32 21.75 13.36
N ARG A 110 1.89 22.89 13.80
CA ARG A 110 1.12 23.96 14.46
C ARG A 110 0.04 24.56 13.58
N ALA A 111 0.14 24.39 12.26
CA ALA A 111 -0.89 24.80 11.32
C ALA A 111 -2.04 23.78 11.19
N VAL A 112 -1.89 22.58 11.77
CA VAL A 112 -2.77 21.43 11.56
C VAL A 112 -3.17 20.77 12.88
N ASP A 113 -4.46 20.81 13.22
CA ASP A 113 -4.98 20.17 14.43
C ASP A 113 -5.19 18.66 14.21
N CYS A 114 -4.40 17.85 14.93
CA CYS A 114 -4.37 16.38 14.81
C CYS A 114 -4.58 15.70 16.16
N ARG A 115 -5.50 14.72 16.22
CA ARG A 115 -5.70 13.90 17.43
C ARG A 115 -4.51 13.00 17.75
N GLU A 116 -3.92 12.40 16.73
CA GLU A 116 -2.70 11.60 16.83
C GLU A 116 -1.67 12.07 15.81
N THR A 117 -0.39 11.95 16.14
CA THR A 117 0.71 12.33 15.24
C THR A 117 1.73 11.20 15.14
N LEU A 118 2.06 10.80 13.92
CA LEU A 118 3.17 9.93 13.59
C LEU A 118 4.35 10.78 13.12
N TYR A 119 5.42 10.79 13.91
CA TYR A 119 6.67 11.44 13.52
C TYR A 119 7.54 10.49 12.71
N VAL A 120 7.91 10.92 11.50
CA VAL A 120 8.66 10.09 10.55
C VAL A 120 10.08 10.62 10.43
N GLY A 121 11.07 9.74 10.56
CA GLY A 121 12.48 10.09 10.39
C GLY A 121 12.84 10.40 8.94
N ARG A 122 14.04 10.96 8.75
CA ARG A 122 14.53 11.44 7.45
C ARG A 122 14.63 10.32 6.43
N PHE A 123 14.46 10.66 5.15
CA PHE A 123 14.80 9.76 4.05
C PHE A 123 15.73 10.48 3.08
N LEU A 124 16.99 10.07 3.04
CA LEU A 124 18.06 10.85 2.42
C LEU A 124 18.50 10.25 1.08
N GLY A 125 18.61 11.10 0.06
CA GLY A 125 19.13 10.76 -1.26
C GLY A 125 18.15 9.97 -2.14
N GLY A 126 18.65 9.54 -3.30
CA GLY A 126 17.87 8.89 -4.35
C GLY A 126 17.70 9.78 -5.58
N LEU A 127 16.99 9.27 -6.57
CA LEU A 127 16.57 10.03 -7.75
C LEU A 127 15.21 10.68 -7.50
N ALA A 128 14.78 11.54 -8.42
CA ALA A 128 13.42 12.04 -8.45
C ALA A 128 12.41 10.88 -8.45
N LEU A 129 11.28 11.08 -7.77
CA LEU A 129 10.22 10.07 -7.69
C LEU A 129 9.75 9.62 -9.08
N ASP A 130 9.62 10.55 -10.03
CA ASP A 130 9.10 10.27 -11.37
C ASP A 130 9.98 9.31 -12.16
N ASP A 131 11.31 9.45 -12.05
CA ASP A 131 12.28 8.54 -12.69
C ASP A 131 12.12 7.12 -12.15
N LEU A 132 12.02 6.99 -10.82
CA LEU A 132 11.87 5.67 -10.20
C LEU A 132 10.49 5.05 -10.48
N LEU A 133 9.43 5.86 -10.56
CA LEU A 133 8.11 5.39 -10.95
C LEU A 133 8.08 4.90 -12.40
N LEU A 134 8.86 5.51 -13.30
CA LEU A 134 8.99 5.05 -14.68
C LEU A 134 9.59 3.64 -14.74
N ASP A 135 10.68 3.41 -13.99
CA ASP A 135 11.45 2.17 -14.06
C ASP A 135 10.88 1.02 -13.21
N PHE A 136 10.34 1.32 -12.02
CA PHE A 136 9.97 0.31 -11.02
C PHE A 136 8.47 0.24 -10.70
N GLY A 137 7.75 1.33 -10.93
CA GLY A 137 6.33 1.47 -10.62
C GLY A 137 6.01 1.71 -9.14
N GLY A 138 4.73 2.03 -8.89
CA GLY A 138 4.22 2.46 -7.59
C GLY A 138 4.35 1.42 -6.49
N ASP A 139 3.90 0.19 -6.76
CA ASP A 139 3.92 -0.89 -5.77
C ASP A 139 5.33 -1.22 -5.28
N ALA A 140 6.32 -1.24 -6.19
CA ALA A 140 7.70 -1.50 -5.82
C ALA A 140 8.24 -0.39 -4.90
N LEU A 141 7.93 0.87 -5.20
CA LEU A 141 8.32 2.02 -4.37
C LEU A 141 7.62 2.00 -3.00
N ARG A 142 6.31 1.70 -2.95
CA ARG A 142 5.59 1.55 -1.67
C ARG A 142 6.19 0.45 -0.81
N ILE A 143 6.44 -0.73 -1.38
CA ILE A 143 7.08 -1.84 -0.67
C ILE A 143 8.48 -1.42 -0.21
N PHE A 144 9.25 -0.74 -1.05
CA PHE A 144 10.56 -0.23 -0.67
C PHE A 144 10.50 0.72 0.53
N PHE A 145 9.56 1.66 0.55
CA PHE A 145 9.37 2.60 1.66
C PHE A 145 8.89 1.90 2.95
N LEU A 146 7.92 0.98 2.84
CA LEU A 146 7.32 0.26 3.96
C LEU A 146 8.22 -0.84 4.52
N PHE A 147 9.18 -1.31 3.72
CA PHE A 147 10.19 -2.28 4.14
C PHE A 147 11.38 -1.64 4.86
N GLN A 148 11.59 -0.32 4.69
CA GLN A 148 12.43 0.40 5.64
C GLN A 148 11.80 0.24 7.03
N GLY A 149 12.64 0.13 8.06
CA GLY A 149 12.25 -0.22 9.44
C GLY A 149 11.27 0.78 10.09
N PRO A 150 11.18 0.86 11.43
CA PRO A 150 10.21 1.72 12.10
C PRO A 150 10.17 3.15 11.51
N PRO A 151 8.98 3.74 11.29
CA PRO A 151 8.82 5.03 10.60
C PRO A 151 9.68 6.16 11.16
N GLU A 152 9.96 6.14 12.46
CA GLU A 152 10.61 7.20 13.24
C GLU A 152 12.12 7.32 12.98
N ARG A 153 12.71 6.31 12.34
CA ARG A 153 14.15 6.25 12.04
C ARG A 153 14.48 6.91 10.71
N ASP A 154 15.75 7.32 10.61
CA ASP A 154 16.32 7.87 9.41
C ASP A 154 16.82 6.76 8.49
N TYR A 155 16.65 6.94 7.19
CA TYR A 155 17.09 5.98 6.18
C TYR A 155 17.81 6.69 5.04
N GLN A 156 18.74 5.98 4.41
CA GLN A 156 19.36 6.40 3.15
C GLN A 156 18.83 5.55 2.01
N PHE A 157 18.64 6.19 0.87
CA PHE A 157 18.31 5.50 -0.36
C PHE A 157 19.33 4.40 -0.67
N ASN A 158 18.84 3.24 -1.07
CA ASN A 158 19.68 2.12 -1.47
C ASN A 158 19.06 1.35 -2.64
N TRP A 159 19.83 1.21 -3.72
CA TRP A 159 19.41 0.50 -4.92
C TRP A 159 19.05 -0.96 -4.66
N TYR A 160 19.80 -1.65 -3.79
CA TYR A 160 19.56 -3.05 -3.47
C TYR A 160 18.17 -3.28 -2.85
N GLY A 161 17.72 -2.39 -1.96
CA GLY A 161 16.39 -2.45 -1.37
C GLY A 161 15.29 -2.23 -2.40
N LEU A 162 15.42 -1.21 -3.27
CA LEU A 162 14.43 -0.94 -4.31
C LEU A 162 14.32 -2.10 -5.32
N VAL A 163 15.47 -2.62 -5.78
CA VAL A 163 15.51 -3.79 -6.66
C VAL A 163 14.89 -5.02 -5.99
N SER A 164 15.08 -5.19 -4.68
CA SER A 164 14.48 -6.30 -3.93
C SER A 164 12.95 -6.17 -3.83
N ALA A 165 12.44 -4.96 -3.59
CA ALA A 165 11.01 -4.67 -3.60
C ALA A 165 10.38 -4.96 -4.97
N HIS A 166 11.01 -4.49 -6.05
CA HIS A 166 10.55 -4.78 -7.41
C HIS A 166 10.57 -6.28 -7.73
N ARG A 167 11.64 -7.00 -7.35
CA ARG A 167 11.70 -8.47 -7.51
C ARG A 167 10.61 -9.19 -6.72
N PHE A 168 10.24 -8.69 -5.54
CA PHE A 168 9.16 -9.24 -4.75
C PHE A 168 7.81 -9.08 -5.46
N VAL A 169 7.47 -7.89 -6.00
CA VAL A 169 6.27 -7.67 -6.83
C VAL A 169 6.24 -8.65 -8.01
N GLN A 170 7.34 -8.73 -8.77
CA GLN A 170 7.48 -9.65 -9.90
C GLN A 170 7.37 -11.14 -9.47
N ARG A 171 7.77 -11.49 -8.24
CA ARG A 171 7.63 -12.85 -7.72
C ARG A 171 6.17 -13.16 -7.40
N VAL A 172 5.47 -12.29 -6.67
CA VAL A 172 4.06 -12.50 -6.31
C VAL A 172 3.22 -12.66 -7.57
N TRP A 173 3.40 -11.76 -8.55
CA TRP A 173 2.75 -11.84 -9.85
C TRP A 173 2.97 -13.18 -10.56
N ARG A 174 4.20 -13.70 -10.52
CA ARG A 174 4.49 -14.99 -11.13
C ARG A 174 3.80 -16.14 -10.40
N LEU A 175 3.88 -16.16 -9.06
CA LEU A 175 3.23 -17.20 -8.28
C LEU A 175 1.71 -17.24 -8.53
N ALA A 176 1.08 -16.08 -8.71
CA ALA A 176 -0.34 -15.96 -9.00
C ALA A 176 -0.73 -16.31 -10.46
N GLN A 177 0.12 -16.06 -11.46
CA GLN A 177 -0.17 -16.50 -12.83
C GLN A 177 -0.13 -18.03 -13.00
N ASN A 178 0.67 -18.71 -12.18
CA ASN A 178 0.68 -20.16 -12.13
C ASN A 178 -0.48 -20.68 -11.28
N LEU A 179 -1.71 -20.23 -11.56
CA LEU A 179 -2.93 -20.79 -10.98
C LEU A 179 -3.04 -22.23 -11.41
N THR A 180 -2.55 -23.12 -10.56
CA THR A 180 -2.80 -24.55 -10.67
C THR A 180 -4.01 -24.88 -9.80
N GLU A 181 -4.75 -25.92 -10.16
CA GLU A 181 -5.51 -26.73 -9.19
C GLU A 181 -4.54 -27.42 -8.22
N ALA A 182 -3.63 -26.65 -7.60
CA ALA A 182 -2.86 -27.14 -6.48
C ALA A 182 -3.89 -27.51 -5.42
N ALA A 183 -3.92 -28.80 -5.08
CA ALA A 183 -4.91 -29.37 -4.17
C ALA A 183 -5.05 -28.45 -2.96
N TRP A 184 -6.23 -27.86 -2.80
CA TRP A 184 -6.55 -27.10 -1.60
C TRP A 184 -6.41 -28.06 -0.42
N HIS A 185 -5.49 -27.75 0.48
CA HIS A 185 -5.25 -28.55 1.68
C HIS A 185 -5.82 -27.79 2.88
N PRO A 186 -6.56 -28.45 3.79
CA PRO A 186 -7.10 -27.79 5.00
C PRO A 186 -6.03 -27.06 5.84
N TRP A 187 -4.80 -27.58 5.86
CA TRP A 187 -3.65 -26.94 6.52
C TRP A 187 -3.26 -25.59 5.91
N SER A 188 -3.53 -25.39 4.62
CA SER A 188 -3.30 -24.11 3.93
C SER A 188 -4.21 -23.01 4.46
N GLU A 189 -5.45 -23.34 4.82
CA GLU A 189 -6.41 -22.38 5.37
C GLU A 189 -6.00 -21.91 6.77
N SER A 190 -5.62 -22.84 7.67
CA SER A 190 -5.09 -22.50 8.99
C SER A 190 -3.83 -21.63 8.89
N SER A 191 -2.89 -22.00 8.02
CA SER A 191 -1.65 -21.24 7.82
C SER A 191 -1.90 -19.83 7.28
N LEU A 192 -2.89 -19.66 6.39
CA LEU A 192 -3.29 -18.34 5.87
C LEU A 192 -3.93 -17.47 6.95
N LEU A 193 -4.78 -18.04 7.80
CA LEU A 193 -5.38 -17.32 8.93
C LEU A 193 -4.31 -16.85 9.92
N GLU A 194 -3.35 -17.71 10.25
CA GLU A 194 -2.20 -17.35 11.10
C GLU A 194 -1.35 -16.25 10.48
N LEU A 195 -1.06 -16.35 9.17
CA LEU A 195 -0.33 -15.33 8.44
C LEU A 195 -1.07 -13.99 8.47
N ALA A 196 -2.38 -14.00 8.20
CA ALA A 196 -3.20 -12.80 8.20
C ALA A 196 -3.21 -12.12 9.57
N ALA A 197 -3.42 -12.89 10.64
CA ALA A 197 -3.36 -12.39 12.02
C ALA A 197 -1.98 -11.82 12.37
N LEU A 198 -0.89 -12.47 11.93
CA LEU A 198 0.48 -12.02 12.17
C LEU A 198 0.80 -10.73 11.42
N VAL A 199 0.41 -10.63 10.15
CA VAL A 199 0.57 -9.44 9.32
C VAL A 199 -0.20 -8.29 9.94
N GLN A 200 -1.47 -8.50 10.27
CA GLN A 200 -2.31 -7.48 10.90
C GLN A 200 -1.70 -6.98 12.21
N LYS A 201 -1.31 -7.91 13.11
CA LYS A 201 -0.69 -7.58 14.40
C LYS A 201 0.58 -6.74 14.25
N ARG A 202 1.43 -7.05 13.26
CA ARG A 202 2.70 -6.34 13.03
C ARG A 202 2.47 -4.98 12.38
N SER A 203 1.55 -4.90 11.43
CA SER A 203 1.16 -3.67 10.76
C SER A 203 0.58 -2.64 11.74
N THR A 204 -0.37 -3.05 12.59
CA THR A 204 -0.98 -2.16 13.60
C THR A 204 0.00 -1.78 14.72
N ALA A 205 1.02 -2.60 14.99
CA ALA A 205 2.10 -2.27 15.91
C ALA A 205 3.18 -1.33 15.33
N GLY A 206 2.96 -0.72 14.16
CA GLY A 206 3.91 0.19 13.53
C GLY A 206 5.13 -0.49 12.91
N LYS A 207 5.03 -1.79 12.57
CA LYS A 207 6.15 -2.60 12.06
C LYS A 207 5.86 -3.18 10.66
N PRO A 208 5.57 -2.35 9.64
CA PRO A 208 5.25 -2.81 8.28
C PRO A 208 6.35 -3.70 7.68
N HIS A 209 7.63 -3.37 7.90
CA HIS A 209 8.77 -4.20 7.48
C HIS A 209 8.71 -5.64 8.01
N THR A 210 8.31 -5.84 9.26
CA THR A 210 8.16 -7.18 9.83
C THR A 210 6.92 -7.90 9.33
N ALA A 211 5.86 -7.18 8.97
CA ALA A 211 4.66 -7.73 8.36
C ALA A 211 4.98 -8.23 6.94
N LEU A 212 5.67 -7.42 6.13
CA LEU A 212 6.19 -7.82 4.82
C LEU A 212 7.13 -9.03 4.91
N ALA A 213 8.01 -9.07 5.92
CA ALA A 213 8.89 -10.22 6.12
C ALA A 213 8.12 -11.53 6.37
N ALA A 214 6.97 -11.48 7.06
CA ALA A 214 6.10 -12.65 7.25
C ALA A 214 5.50 -13.12 5.91
N LEU A 215 4.97 -12.18 5.10
CA LEU A 215 4.46 -12.49 3.75
C LEU A 215 5.55 -13.08 2.85
N MET A 216 6.73 -12.48 2.84
CA MET A 216 7.88 -12.98 2.07
C MET A 216 8.28 -14.38 2.50
N ALA A 217 8.29 -14.67 3.81
CA ALA A 217 8.60 -15.99 4.34
C ALA A 217 7.58 -17.03 3.90
N TYR A 218 6.28 -16.72 3.98
CA TYR A 218 5.20 -17.58 3.51
C TYR A 218 5.33 -17.94 2.02
N LEU A 219 5.68 -16.95 1.19
CA LEU A 219 5.82 -17.14 -0.26
C LEU A 219 7.15 -17.75 -0.70
N LYS A 220 8.14 -17.89 0.20
CA LYS A 220 9.53 -18.18 -0.15
C LYS A 220 9.72 -19.49 -0.94
N GLN A 221 9.04 -20.55 -0.52
CA GLN A 221 9.21 -21.89 -1.10
C GLN A 221 8.11 -22.27 -2.11
N LYS A 222 7.11 -21.39 -2.28
CA LYS A 222 6.01 -21.63 -3.22
C LYS A 222 6.47 -21.46 -4.67
N THR A 223 5.87 -22.26 -5.55
CA THR A 223 6.04 -22.21 -7.02
C THR A 223 4.77 -21.78 -7.74
N ALA A 224 3.62 -21.88 -7.07
CA ALA A 224 2.28 -21.53 -7.50
C ALA A 224 1.43 -21.11 -6.27
N LEU A 225 0.30 -20.45 -6.51
CA LEU A 225 -0.73 -20.17 -5.51
C LEU A 225 -2.07 -20.77 -5.96
N SER A 226 -2.82 -21.32 -5.00
CA SER A 226 -4.22 -21.67 -5.22
C SER A 226 -5.10 -20.41 -5.33
N PRO A 227 -6.32 -20.49 -5.89
CA PRO A 227 -7.22 -19.33 -5.95
C PRO A 227 -7.48 -18.66 -4.59
N GLY A 228 -7.65 -19.46 -3.53
CA GLY A 228 -7.83 -18.92 -2.18
C GLY A 228 -6.57 -18.25 -1.63
N GLU A 229 -5.37 -18.75 -1.94
CA GLU A 229 -4.11 -18.09 -1.59
C GLU A 229 -3.91 -16.79 -2.36
N VAL A 230 -4.27 -16.74 -3.66
CA VAL A 230 -4.21 -15.51 -4.45
C VAL A 230 -5.11 -14.44 -3.81
N ARG A 231 -6.35 -14.78 -3.44
CA ARG A 231 -7.26 -13.86 -2.75
C ARG A 231 -6.70 -13.39 -1.41
N ALA A 232 -6.23 -14.30 -0.57
CA ALA A 232 -5.69 -13.95 0.74
C ALA A 232 -4.43 -13.05 0.62
N VAL A 233 -3.52 -13.37 -0.31
CA VAL A 233 -2.33 -12.55 -0.57
C VAL A 233 -2.70 -11.19 -1.15
N ALA A 234 -3.71 -11.11 -2.02
CA ALA A 234 -4.20 -9.85 -2.56
C ALA A 234 -4.71 -8.93 -1.44
N GLU A 235 -5.52 -9.45 -0.52
CA GLU A 235 -6.02 -8.68 0.62
C GLU A 235 -4.90 -8.23 1.55
N LEU A 236 -3.98 -9.13 1.90
CA LEU A 236 -2.85 -8.79 2.78
C LEU A 236 -1.89 -7.79 2.16
N LEU A 237 -1.76 -7.78 0.82
CA LEU A 237 -0.94 -6.81 0.10
C LEU A 237 -1.65 -5.48 -0.16
N ARG A 238 -2.97 -5.39 -0.03
CA ARG A 238 -3.73 -4.17 -0.36
C ARG A 238 -3.15 -2.87 0.22
N PRO A 239 -2.78 -2.77 1.51
CA PRO A 239 -2.16 -1.55 2.03
C PRO A 239 -0.71 -1.35 1.58
N PHE A 240 -0.02 -2.40 1.12
CA PHE A 240 1.39 -2.35 0.71
C PHE A 240 1.57 -2.07 -0.79
N ALA A 241 0.76 -2.70 -1.63
CA ALA A 241 0.88 -2.73 -3.08
C ALA A 241 -0.54 -2.79 -3.71
N PRO A 242 -1.27 -1.65 -3.71
CA PRO A 242 -2.68 -1.60 -4.07
C PRO A 242 -2.95 -2.00 -5.53
N PHE A 243 -2.04 -1.71 -6.47
CA PHE A 243 -2.26 -2.05 -7.88
C PHE A 243 -2.09 -3.55 -8.11
N LEU A 244 -1.03 -4.14 -7.58
CA LEU A 244 -0.82 -5.59 -7.62
C LEU A 244 -1.98 -6.30 -6.92
N SER A 245 -2.39 -5.82 -5.73
CA SER A 245 -3.55 -6.36 -5.02
C SER A 245 -4.82 -6.36 -5.88
N ALA A 246 -5.17 -5.23 -6.50
CA ALA A 246 -6.34 -5.14 -7.38
C ALA A 246 -6.26 -6.10 -8.58
N GLU A 247 -5.09 -6.21 -9.20
CA GLU A 247 -4.88 -7.14 -10.31
C GLU A 247 -5.04 -8.60 -9.85
N LEU A 248 -4.46 -8.98 -8.71
CA LEU A 248 -4.59 -10.33 -8.13
C LEU A 248 -6.04 -10.66 -7.78
N THR A 249 -6.78 -9.73 -7.19
CA THR A 249 -8.21 -9.91 -6.89
C THR A 249 -9.01 -10.17 -8.17
N SER A 250 -8.69 -9.49 -9.28
CA SER A 250 -9.36 -9.72 -10.57
C SER A 250 -9.06 -11.09 -11.19
N MET A 251 -7.95 -11.74 -10.82
CA MET A 251 -7.59 -13.07 -11.31
C MET A 251 -8.33 -14.21 -10.60
N ALA A 252 -8.72 -14.00 -9.35
CA ALA A 252 -9.37 -14.99 -8.51
C ALA A 252 -10.63 -14.40 -7.85
N PRO A 253 -11.70 -14.12 -8.63
CA PRO A 253 -12.92 -13.56 -8.07
C PRO A 253 -13.53 -14.50 -7.02
N VAL A 254 -14.34 -13.95 -6.12
CA VAL A 254 -15.13 -14.73 -5.18
C VAL A 254 -16.25 -15.40 -5.98
N GLU A 255 -16.25 -16.73 -6.05
CA GLU A 255 -17.42 -17.48 -6.50
C GLU A 255 -18.56 -17.14 -5.53
N HIS A 256 -19.55 -16.37 -6.00
CA HIS A 256 -20.81 -16.25 -5.29
C HIS A 256 -21.49 -17.61 -5.45
N ASP A 257 -21.69 -18.32 -4.33
CA ASP A 257 -22.38 -19.60 -4.26
C ASP A 257 -23.89 -19.40 -4.48
N ASP A 258 -24.27 -18.89 -5.66
CA ASP A 258 -25.68 -18.68 -6.08
C ASP A 258 -26.35 -19.98 -6.54
N HIS A 259 -25.69 -21.14 -6.38
CA HIS A 259 -26.20 -22.44 -6.83
C HIS A 259 -26.66 -23.39 -5.70
N ARG A 260 -26.83 -22.90 -4.47
CA ARG A 260 -27.47 -23.68 -3.38
C ARG A 260 -28.97 -23.47 -3.20
N GLN A 261 -29.65 -22.84 -4.15
CA GLN A 261 -31.12 -22.74 -4.17
C GLN A 261 -31.69 -23.14 -5.54
N CYS A 262 -31.64 -24.43 -5.88
CA CYS A 262 -32.56 -25.00 -6.89
C CYS A 262 -32.98 -26.45 -6.61
N ASP A 263 -32.30 -27.22 -5.76
CA ASP A 263 -32.68 -28.63 -5.54
C ASP A 263 -33.35 -28.85 -4.17
N GLN A 264 -34.48 -28.18 -3.89
CA GLN A 264 -35.49 -28.65 -2.93
C GLN A 264 -36.89 -28.16 -3.32
N ALA A 265 -37.34 -28.56 -4.51
CA ALA A 265 -38.75 -28.58 -4.87
C ALA A 265 -38.95 -29.71 -5.89
N ASP A 266 -38.94 -30.95 -5.41
CA ASP A 266 -39.70 -32.08 -5.95
C ASP A 266 -39.41 -33.31 -5.08
N GLY A 267 -40.36 -33.65 -4.21
CA GLY A 267 -40.33 -34.77 -3.27
C GLY A 267 -41.54 -34.79 -2.38
#